data_AF-A0A2G6JI32-F1
#
_entry.id   AF-A0A2G6JI32-F1
#
_cell.length_a   1.000
_cell.length_b   1.000
_cell.length_c   1.000
_cell.angle_alpha   90.00
_cell.angle_beta   90.00
_cell.angle_gamma   90.00
#
_symmetry.space_group_name_H-M   'P 1'
#
loop_
_entity.id
_entity.type
_entity.pdbx_description
1 polymer ?
#
loop_
_entity_poly.entity_id
_entity_poly.type
_entity_poly.pdbx_seq_one_letter_code
_entity_poly.pdbx_strand_id
1 'polypeptide(L)'
;MSRTEDKAGLHSGSSRPRLQIKALAVAGATILGILLWVFAGFGPEPIPHLRPSNKTVRVLVHSRARSLELRNEQGLRILIEDKEYAPQNQYKLLQISPGPKGIQVRSPAPASLDLSTRSLLIEWKGEALARLDASETAQHWFGALVLKQGRQGMRVIPHIELEHYLSGVLAREMSASFSPEALAAQAVAARSYVLESMRRSQSRDYDVFGDQRSQVFSGISKHPRILRAVAATQGLVLKQNGRILRAYYSSTCGGRTRDAHECMRDVPEGTMPSVECRGCIISAKTYRWTRQIAAEDWSLLGLAAPPTSVQLLEQSGRGDWKRLRLTAPIGPPVEVSGDKLRRELRLRSNWIEDLRKTGEGRVIYGRGFGHGVGLCQWGAEGYARQGWSWQSILQHYYPGAKIEYPGAKIERD
;
A
#
# COMPACT_ATOMS: atom_id res chain seq x y z
N MET A 1 41.52 25.02 56.41
CA MET A 1 40.94 25.30 57.75
C MET A 1 41.17 26.77 58.06
N SER A 2 40.22 27.65 58.43
CA SER A 2 38.78 27.78 58.09
C SER A 2 38.16 28.91 58.94
N ARG A 3 37.96 30.13 58.38
CA ARG A 3 37.32 31.37 58.92
C ARG A 3 37.57 32.53 57.90
N THR A 4 36.86 33.66 57.78
CA THR A 4 35.51 34.14 58.20
C THR A 4 35.13 35.40 57.36
N GLU A 5 33.82 35.66 57.22
CA GLU A 5 33.12 36.98 57.18
C GLU A 5 33.68 38.23 56.43
N ASP A 6 32.84 38.75 55.53
CA ASP A 6 32.34 40.13 55.36
C ASP A 6 33.18 41.38 54.98
N LYS A 7 32.41 42.35 54.41
CA LYS A 7 32.66 43.77 54.06
C LYS A 7 33.36 44.05 52.72
N ALA A 8 33.07 45.14 51.99
CA ALA A 8 31.94 46.10 51.96
C ALA A 8 32.09 47.01 50.71
N GLY A 9 31.05 47.76 50.30
CA GLY A 9 31.20 48.86 49.32
C GLY A 9 29.90 49.39 48.71
N LEU A 10 29.49 50.62 49.06
CA LEU A 10 28.40 51.38 48.44
C LEU A 10 28.94 52.54 47.60
N HIS A 11 28.22 52.94 46.55
CA HIS A 11 27.98 54.35 46.11
C HIS A 11 26.81 54.31 45.10
N SER A 12 25.60 54.84 45.35
CA SER A 12 25.16 56.23 45.63
C SER A 12 25.12 57.15 44.38
N GLY A 13 23.92 57.43 43.87
CA GLY A 13 23.68 58.41 42.80
C GLY A 13 22.18 58.72 42.66
N SER A 14 21.77 59.93 43.05
CA SER A 14 20.36 60.31 43.23
C SER A 14 19.92 61.43 42.29
N SER A 15 18.69 61.34 41.76
CA SER A 15 17.85 62.54 41.51
C SER A 15 16.38 62.16 41.27
N ARG A 16 15.46 62.86 41.95
CA ARG A 16 14.01 62.90 41.60
C ARG A 16 13.76 64.16 40.73
N PRO A 17 12.66 64.19 39.96
CA PRO A 17 11.49 64.94 40.46
C PRO A 17 10.14 64.21 40.27
N ARG A 18 9.05 64.90 40.63
CA ARG A 18 7.68 64.41 40.87
C ARG A 18 6.67 64.92 39.81
N LEU A 19 5.58 64.14 39.62
CA LEU A 19 4.24 64.54 39.10
C LEU A 19 4.20 65.10 37.65
N GLN A 20 3.20 64.81 36.80
CA GLN A 20 1.77 64.58 37.00
C GLN A 20 1.22 63.56 35.98
N ILE A 21 0.27 62.71 36.39
CA ILE A 21 -0.60 61.98 35.44
C ILE A 21 -1.99 62.60 35.53
N LYS A 22 -2.41 63.30 34.46
CA LYS A 22 -3.81 63.69 34.29
C LYS A 22 -4.63 62.46 33.92
N ALA A 23 -5.71 62.22 34.64
CA ALA A 23 -6.73 61.27 34.19
C ALA A 23 -7.45 61.87 32.97
N LEU A 24 -7.51 61.10 31.88
CA LEU A 24 -8.55 61.27 30.85
C LEU A 24 -9.36 59.99 30.81
N ALA A 25 -10.66 60.10 31.07
CA ALA A 25 -11.57 58.98 30.90
C ALA A 25 -11.79 58.71 29.41
N VAL A 26 -11.68 57.45 28.99
CA VAL A 26 -12.25 56.96 27.74
C VAL A 26 -13.25 55.87 28.11
N ALA A 27 -14.49 56.06 27.67
CA ALA A 27 -15.60 55.16 27.97
C ALA A 27 -15.38 53.77 27.35
N GLY A 28 -15.87 52.72 28.01
CA GLY A 28 -15.71 51.35 27.56
C GLY A 28 -16.56 50.99 26.34
N ALA A 29 -15.98 50.24 25.41
CA ALA A 29 -16.69 49.52 24.36
C ALA A 29 -16.00 48.16 24.08
N THR A 30 -16.44 47.14 24.82
CA THR A 30 -16.57 45.74 24.34
C THR A 30 -15.36 45.08 23.64
N ILE A 31 -14.21 44.96 24.31
CA ILE A 31 -13.19 43.96 23.96
C ILE A 31 -13.64 42.56 24.42
N LEU A 32 -14.73 42.07 23.82
CA LEU A 32 -15.23 40.69 24.00
C LEU A 32 -15.68 40.02 22.68
N GLY A 33 -15.76 40.78 21.58
CA GLY A 33 -16.19 40.27 20.27
C GLY A 33 -15.09 39.65 19.39
N ILE A 34 -13.82 39.99 19.61
CA ILE A 34 -12.72 39.62 18.69
C ILE A 34 -11.99 38.34 19.13
N LEU A 35 -11.97 38.02 20.43
CA LEU A 35 -11.34 36.80 20.95
C LEU A 35 -12.19 35.53 20.75
N LEU A 36 -13.48 35.66 20.46
CA LEU A 36 -14.39 34.53 20.20
C LEU A 36 -14.43 34.08 18.73
N TRP A 37 -13.87 34.86 17.80
CA TRP A 37 -13.84 34.49 16.37
C TRP A 37 -12.63 33.64 15.95
N VAL A 38 -11.54 33.63 16.73
CA VAL A 38 -10.30 32.92 16.37
C VAL A 38 -10.35 31.41 16.67
N PHE A 39 -11.27 30.96 17.55
CA PHE A 39 -11.41 29.53 17.91
C PHE A 39 -12.56 28.79 17.19
N ALA A 40 -13.39 29.47 16.40
CA ALA A 40 -14.53 28.85 15.70
C ALA A 40 -14.17 28.14 14.38
N GLY A 41 -12.93 28.28 13.88
CA GLY A 41 -12.52 27.82 12.55
C GLY A 41 -11.88 26.43 12.47
N PHE A 42 -11.41 25.85 13.58
CA PHE A 42 -10.63 24.60 13.59
C PHE A 42 -11.45 23.36 13.99
N GLY A 43 -12.65 23.22 13.42
CA GLY A 43 -13.24 21.89 13.29
C GLY A 43 -12.32 21.01 12.43
N PRO A 44 -12.23 19.68 12.67
CA PRO A 44 -11.47 18.80 11.80
C PRO A 44 -12.04 18.90 10.39
N GLU A 45 -11.20 19.23 9.39
CA GLU A 45 -11.64 19.37 8.00
C GLU A 45 -12.54 18.19 7.58
N PRO A 46 -13.66 18.44 6.90
CA PRO A 46 -14.57 17.38 6.49
C PRO A 46 -13.83 16.29 5.72
N ILE A 47 -14.17 15.04 5.99
CA ILE A 47 -13.57 13.90 5.29
C ILE A 47 -13.90 14.05 3.80
N PRO A 48 -12.90 14.12 2.90
CA PRO A 48 -13.17 14.39 1.51
C PRO A 48 -13.94 13.23 0.88
N HIS A 49 -15.03 13.54 0.20
CA HIS A 49 -15.66 12.62 -0.72
C HIS A 49 -14.77 12.48 -1.96
N LEU A 50 -14.33 11.26 -2.26
CA LEU A 50 -13.63 10.97 -3.51
C LEU A 50 -14.60 11.22 -4.66
N ARG A 51 -14.21 12.02 -5.66
CA ARG A 51 -15.07 12.25 -6.82
C ARG A 51 -15.05 10.96 -7.67
N PRO A 52 -16.19 10.49 -8.19
CA PRO A 52 -16.21 9.31 -9.04
C PRO A 52 -15.28 9.48 -10.25
N SER A 53 -14.47 8.46 -10.57
CA SER A 53 -13.90 8.32 -11.90
C SER A 53 -14.73 7.33 -12.71
N ASN A 54 -14.69 7.46 -14.04
CA ASN A 54 -15.37 6.56 -14.96
C ASN A 54 -14.63 5.21 -15.12
N LYS A 55 -13.67 4.89 -14.23
CA LYS A 55 -12.83 3.68 -14.32
C LYS A 55 -13.06 2.78 -13.10
N THR A 56 -13.54 1.59 -13.39
CA THR A 56 -13.76 0.52 -12.40
C THR A 56 -12.68 -0.54 -12.52
N VAL A 57 -12.04 -0.86 -11.40
CA VAL A 57 -11.01 -1.90 -11.25
C VAL A 57 -11.68 -3.22 -10.87
N ARG A 58 -11.39 -4.28 -11.62
CA ARG A 58 -11.87 -5.64 -11.35
C ARG A 58 -10.81 -6.37 -10.51
N VAL A 59 -11.08 -6.62 -9.24
CA VAL A 59 -10.10 -7.16 -8.29
C VAL A 59 -10.43 -8.61 -7.95
N LEU A 60 -9.57 -9.57 -8.26
CA LEU A 60 -9.73 -10.94 -7.77
C LEU A 60 -9.30 -11.03 -6.30
N VAL A 61 -10.25 -10.91 -5.38
CA VAL A 61 -10.00 -10.96 -3.92
C VAL A 61 -9.98 -12.39 -3.37
N HIS A 62 -10.71 -13.33 -4.00
CA HIS A 62 -10.66 -14.74 -3.62
C HIS A 62 -10.89 -15.67 -4.81
N SER A 63 -10.12 -16.76 -4.90
CA SER A 63 -10.12 -17.65 -6.07
C SER A 63 -10.85 -18.99 -5.87
N ARG A 64 -11.17 -19.34 -4.61
CA ARG A 64 -11.76 -20.63 -4.21
C ARG A 64 -12.71 -20.48 -3.01
N ALA A 65 -13.51 -19.42 -2.98
CA ALA A 65 -14.40 -19.14 -1.85
C ALA A 65 -15.43 -20.26 -1.69
N ARG A 66 -15.72 -20.58 -0.43
CA ARG A 66 -16.70 -21.56 0.04
C ARG A 66 -17.95 -20.89 0.57
N SER A 67 -17.85 -19.66 1.07
CA SER A 67 -19.01 -18.81 1.35
C SER A 67 -18.72 -17.32 1.12
N LEU A 68 -19.78 -16.58 0.82
CA LEU A 68 -19.81 -15.13 0.85
C LEU A 68 -21.18 -14.70 1.42
N GLU A 69 -21.15 -13.89 2.47
CA GLU A 69 -22.30 -13.09 2.89
C GLU A 69 -22.13 -11.68 2.34
N LEU A 70 -23.13 -11.15 1.64
CA LEU A 70 -23.15 -9.77 1.13
C LEU A 70 -24.38 -9.04 1.68
N ARG A 71 -24.18 -7.87 2.28
CA ARG A 71 -25.24 -7.03 2.87
C ARG A 71 -25.18 -5.60 2.32
N ASN A 72 -26.34 -5.01 1.99
CA ASN A 72 -26.47 -3.60 1.63
C ASN A 72 -27.84 -3.06 2.05
N GLU A 73 -27.88 -1.91 2.72
CA GLU A 73 -29.12 -1.33 3.26
C GLU A 73 -30.05 -0.71 2.21
N GLN A 74 -29.54 -0.40 1.02
CA GLN A 74 -30.28 0.07 -0.16
C GLN A 74 -30.67 -1.08 -1.10
N GLY A 75 -30.35 -2.32 -0.72
CA GLY A 75 -30.62 -3.55 -1.45
C GLY A 75 -29.65 -3.85 -2.60
N LEU A 76 -29.72 -5.10 -3.07
CA LEU A 76 -28.81 -5.77 -3.99
C LEU A 76 -29.57 -6.19 -5.26
N ARG A 77 -29.18 -5.64 -6.41
CA ARG A 77 -29.71 -5.99 -7.73
C ARG A 77 -28.95 -7.21 -8.26
N ILE A 78 -29.65 -8.22 -8.78
CA ILE A 78 -29.03 -9.46 -9.28
C ILE A 78 -29.25 -9.58 -10.79
N LEU A 79 -28.17 -9.74 -11.54
CA LEU A 79 -28.20 -10.00 -12.98
C LEU A 79 -27.47 -11.31 -13.32
N ILE A 80 -28.05 -12.07 -14.26
CA ILE A 80 -27.48 -13.30 -14.82
C ILE A 80 -27.67 -13.22 -16.33
N GLU A 81 -26.56 -13.32 -17.09
CA GLU A 81 -26.58 -13.17 -18.57
C GLU A 81 -27.31 -11.89 -19.00
N ASP A 82 -26.97 -10.78 -18.33
CA ASP A 82 -27.52 -9.43 -18.47
C ASP A 82 -29.04 -9.27 -18.26
N LYS A 83 -29.74 -10.36 -17.91
CA LYS A 83 -31.15 -10.33 -17.48
C LYS A 83 -31.23 -10.05 -15.98
N GLU A 84 -32.14 -9.16 -15.60
CA GLU A 84 -32.44 -8.89 -14.19
C GLU A 84 -33.25 -10.04 -13.58
N TYR A 85 -32.73 -10.63 -12.51
CA TYR A 85 -33.39 -11.67 -11.72
C TYR A 85 -33.97 -11.14 -10.40
N ALA A 86 -33.43 -10.02 -9.90
CA ALA A 86 -33.98 -9.32 -8.75
C ALA A 86 -33.68 -7.81 -8.86
N PRO A 87 -34.69 -6.93 -8.74
CA PRO A 87 -34.49 -5.49 -8.67
C PRO A 87 -33.79 -5.09 -7.38
N GLN A 88 -33.10 -3.95 -7.41
CA GLN A 88 -32.20 -3.51 -6.32
C GLN A 88 -32.88 -3.51 -4.94
N ASN A 89 -34.10 -3.01 -4.85
CA ASN A 89 -34.81 -2.81 -3.57
C ASN A 89 -35.34 -4.11 -2.92
N GLN A 90 -35.21 -5.28 -3.57
CA GLN A 90 -35.80 -6.51 -3.06
C GLN A 90 -34.97 -7.17 -1.95
N TYR A 91 -33.66 -7.35 -2.13
CA TYR A 91 -32.84 -8.17 -1.22
C TYR A 91 -31.73 -7.36 -0.54
N LYS A 92 -31.75 -7.27 0.80
CA LYS A 92 -30.69 -6.60 1.59
C LYS A 92 -29.53 -7.51 1.99
N LEU A 93 -29.73 -8.83 1.95
CA LEU A 93 -28.77 -9.84 2.39
C LEU A 93 -28.76 -10.99 1.37
N LEU A 94 -27.58 -11.37 0.89
CA LEU A 94 -27.36 -12.58 0.10
C LEU A 94 -26.35 -13.49 0.80
N GLN A 95 -26.71 -14.76 0.95
CA GLN A 95 -25.84 -15.85 1.38
C GLN A 95 -25.48 -16.67 0.14
N ILE A 96 -24.20 -16.79 -0.15
CA ILE A 96 -23.70 -17.29 -1.44
C ILE A 96 -22.67 -18.38 -1.21
N SER A 97 -22.77 -19.48 -1.94
CA SER A 97 -21.89 -20.65 -1.81
C SER A 97 -21.70 -21.37 -3.16
N PRO A 98 -20.62 -22.15 -3.35
CA PRO A 98 -20.50 -23.04 -4.49
C PRO A 98 -21.33 -24.31 -4.27
N GLY A 99 -22.18 -24.65 -5.25
CA GLY A 99 -22.97 -25.89 -5.27
C GLY A 99 -22.70 -26.74 -6.54
N PRO A 100 -23.35 -27.91 -6.66
CA PRO A 100 -23.10 -28.86 -7.75
C PRO A 100 -23.52 -28.34 -9.14
N LYS A 101 -24.56 -27.49 -9.20
CA LYS A 101 -25.09 -26.91 -10.45
C LYS A 101 -24.51 -25.54 -10.80
N GLY A 102 -23.70 -24.94 -9.92
CA GLY A 102 -23.23 -23.56 -10.04
C GLY A 102 -23.04 -22.91 -8.68
N ILE A 103 -22.79 -21.60 -8.67
CA ILE A 103 -22.93 -20.75 -7.47
C ILE A 103 -24.40 -20.77 -7.06
N GLN A 104 -24.67 -21.07 -5.79
CA GLN A 104 -25.98 -20.97 -5.15
C GLN A 104 -26.09 -19.60 -4.46
N VAL A 105 -27.19 -18.89 -4.65
CA VAL A 105 -27.47 -17.62 -3.97
C VAL A 105 -28.82 -17.72 -3.27
N ARG A 106 -28.81 -17.38 -1.98
CA ARG A 106 -29.98 -17.45 -1.09
C ARG A 106 -30.22 -16.15 -0.36
N SER A 107 -31.49 -15.85 -0.09
CA SER A 107 -31.90 -14.75 0.79
C SER A 107 -33.08 -15.20 1.67
N PRO A 108 -33.08 -14.90 2.98
CA PRO A 108 -34.16 -15.30 3.88
C PRO A 108 -35.41 -14.41 3.80
N ALA A 109 -35.32 -13.21 3.22
CA ALA A 109 -36.41 -12.23 3.17
C ALA A 109 -36.22 -11.26 1.99
N PRO A 110 -37.29 -10.67 1.41
CA PRO A 110 -38.70 -10.79 1.80
C PRO A 110 -39.41 -12.03 1.24
N ALA A 111 -38.85 -12.68 0.22
CA ALA A 111 -39.26 -13.99 -0.28
C ALA A 111 -38.02 -14.87 -0.40
N SER A 112 -38.16 -16.19 -0.25
CA SER A 112 -37.01 -17.10 -0.33
C SER A 112 -36.43 -17.14 -1.76
N LEU A 113 -35.24 -16.59 -1.92
CA LEU A 113 -34.46 -16.76 -3.14
C LEU A 113 -33.66 -18.08 -3.05
N ASP A 114 -33.70 -18.92 -4.08
CA ASP A 114 -32.72 -20.00 -4.29
C ASP A 114 -32.48 -20.14 -5.80
N LEU A 115 -31.34 -19.62 -6.28
CA LEU A 115 -30.92 -19.69 -7.67
C LEU A 115 -29.58 -20.41 -7.79
N SER A 116 -29.32 -21.04 -8.94
CA SER A 116 -28.01 -21.61 -9.24
C SER A 116 -27.55 -21.21 -10.64
N THR A 117 -26.33 -20.66 -10.74
CA THR A 117 -25.75 -20.18 -12.00
C THR A 117 -24.23 -20.33 -12.04
N ARG A 118 -23.63 -20.40 -13.24
CA ARG A 118 -22.17 -20.40 -13.41
C ARG A 118 -21.53 -19.03 -13.20
N SER A 119 -22.29 -17.95 -13.39
CA SER A 119 -21.84 -16.56 -13.25
C SER A 119 -22.99 -15.65 -12.89
N LEU A 120 -22.73 -14.64 -12.07
CA LEU A 120 -23.68 -13.55 -11.81
C LEU A 120 -22.96 -12.22 -11.56
N LEU A 121 -23.68 -11.14 -11.83
CA LEU A 121 -23.35 -9.77 -11.46
C LEU A 121 -24.32 -9.33 -10.36
N ILE A 122 -23.79 -8.73 -9.29
CA ILE A 122 -24.58 -8.10 -8.24
C ILE A 122 -24.21 -6.62 -8.21
N GLU A 123 -25.19 -5.74 -8.31
CA GLU A 123 -25.01 -4.28 -8.29
C GLU A 123 -25.72 -3.67 -7.07
N TRP A 124 -25.18 -2.60 -6.52
CA TRP A 124 -25.81 -1.87 -5.42
C TRP A 124 -25.46 -0.38 -5.45
N LYS A 125 -26.22 0.41 -4.69
CA LYS A 125 -25.89 1.81 -4.41
C LYS A 125 -25.33 1.95 -3.00
N GLY A 126 -24.42 2.90 -2.83
CA GLY A 126 -23.70 3.08 -1.57
C GLY A 126 -22.82 1.88 -1.23
N GLU A 127 -22.70 1.61 0.05
CA GLU A 127 -21.72 0.66 0.61
C GLU A 127 -22.33 -0.72 0.84
N ALA A 128 -21.61 -1.77 0.46
CA ALA A 128 -21.93 -3.15 0.86
C ALA A 128 -20.88 -3.71 1.83
N LEU A 129 -21.34 -4.54 2.76
CA LEU A 129 -20.52 -5.35 3.65
C LEU A 129 -20.41 -6.76 3.10
N ALA A 130 -19.19 -7.24 2.91
CA ALA A 130 -18.89 -8.56 2.37
C ALA A 130 -18.06 -9.39 3.36
N ARG A 131 -18.55 -10.56 3.74
CA ARG A 131 -17.86 -11.52 4.61
C ARG A 131 -17.58 -12.81 3.85
N LEU A 132 -16.29 -13.08 3.59
CA LEU A 132 -15.82 -14.27 2.88
C LEU A 132 -15.46 -15.38 3.84
N ASP A 133 -15.81 -16.62 3.50
CA ASP A 133 -15.40 -17.86 4.20
C ASP A 133 -15.55 -17.79 5.73
N ALA A 134 -16.68 -17.21 6.18
CA ALA A 134 -17.02 -16.96 7.59
C ALA A 134 -15.98 -16.14 8.39
N SER A 135 -15.16 -15.32 7.72
CA SER A 135 -14.20 -14.43 8.38
C SER A 135 -14.88 -13.48 9.38
N GLU A 136 -14.26 -13.29 10.55
CA GLU A 136 -14.74 -12.36 11.57
C GLU A 136 -14.88 -10.93 11.01
N THR A 137 -13.88 -10.51 10.22
CA THR A 137 -13.78 -9.18 9.61
C THR A 137 -14.57 -9.09 8.30
N ALA A 138 -15.59 -8.24 8.27
CA ALA A 138 -16.26 -7.85 7.04
C ALA A 138 -15.42 -6.84 6.24
N GLN A 139 -15.48 -6.94 4.91
CA GLN A 139 -14.88 -6.00 3.98
C GLN A 139 -15.95 -5.02 3.48
N HIS A 140 -15.56 -3.76 3.29
CA HIS A 140 -16.42 -2.70 2.80
C HIS A 140 -16.18 -2.46 1.31
N TRP A 141 -17.22 -2.52 0.47
CA TRP A 141 -17.11 -2.37 -1.00
C TRP A 141 -18.11 -1.32 -1.54
N PHE A 142 -17.65 -0.51 -2.50
CA PHE A 142 -18.48 0.37 -3.34
C PHE A 142 -18.42 -0.12 -4.78
N GLY A 143 -19.57 -0.22 -5.47
CA GLY A 143 -19.66 -0.59 -6.87
C GLY A 143 -20.50 -1.85 -7.10
N ALA A 144 -19.89 -2.85 -7.73
CA ALA A 144 -20.56 -4.11 -8.08
C ALA A 144 -19.67 -5.32 -7.76
N LEU A 145 -20.22 -6.52 -7.91
CA LEU A 145 -19.54 -7.79 -7.67
C LEU A 145 -19.85 -8.79 -8.78
N VAL A 146 -18.81 -9.30 -9.44
CA VAL A 146 -18.91 -10.48 -10.30
C VAL A 146 -18.49 -11.71 -9.52
N LEU A 147 -19.34 -12.73 -9.55
CA LEU A 147 -19.04 -14.06 -9.03
C LEU A 147 -19.03 -15.06 -10.18
N LYS A 148 -18.00 -15.91 -10.21
CA LYS A 148 -17.86 -16.97 -11.23
C LYS A 148 -17.52 -18.31 -10.60
N GLN A 149 -18.15 -19.37 -11.08
CA GLN A 149 -17.84 -20.73 -10.66
C GLN A 149 -16.35 -21.04 -10.98
N GLY A 150 -15.69 -21.74 -10.06
CA GLY A 150 -14.34 -22.25 -10.22
C GLY A 150 -14.28 -23.75 -9.88
N ARG A 151 -13.14 -24.40 -10.17
CA ARG A 151 -12.97 -25.85 -9.97
C ARG A 151 -13.05 -26.31 -8.50
N GLN A 152 -12.79 -25.42 -7.54
CA GLN A 152 -12.70 -25.75 -6.11
C GLN A 152 -13.42 -24.70 -5.23
N GLY A 153 -14.45 -24.05 -5.75
CA GLY A 153 -15.18 -22.98 -5.07
C GLY A 153 -15.62 -21.91 -6.07
N MET A 154 -15.92 -20.70 -5.60
CA MET A 154 -16.22 -19.55 -6.45
C MET A 154 -15.08 -18.53 -6.47
N ARG A 155 -14.94 -17.83 -7.60
CA ARG A 155 -14.08 -16.66 -7.76
C ARG A 155 -14.90 -15.41 -7.43
N VAL A 156 -14.31 -14.55 -6.61
CA VAL A 156 -14.93 -13.34 -6.07
C VAL A 156 -14.21 -12.15 -6.66
N ILE A 157 -14.90 -11.39 -7.51
CA ILE A 157 -14.33 -10.32 -8.32
C ILE A 157 -15.15 -9.03 -8.12
N PRO A 158 -14.96 -8.30 -6.99
CA PRO A 158 -15.52 -6.97 -6.84
C PRO A 158 -15.01 -6.02 -7.93
N HIS A 159 -15.94 -5.21 -8.42
CA HIS A 159 -15.77 -4.15 -9.39
C HIS A 159 -15.82 -2.83 -8.63
N ILE A 160 -14.66 -2.29 -8.26
CA ILE A 160 -14.51 -1.13 -7.38
C ILE A 160 -14.08 0.09 -8.20
N GLU A 161 -14.70 1.24 -7.96
CA GLU A 161 -14.28 2.53 -8.55
C GLU A 161 -12.81 2.83 -8.18
N LEU A 162 -12.02 3.35 -9.13
CA LEU A 162 -10.56 3.51 -9.00
C LEU A 162 -10.10 4.23 -7.73
N GLU A 163 -10.67 5.36 -7.37
CA GLU A 163 -10.24 6.13 -6.20
C GLU A 163 -10.65 5.42 -4.90
N HIS A 164 -11.83 4.79 -4.87
CA HIS A 164 -12.22 3.90 -3.77
C HIS A 164 -11.30 2.67 -3.64
N TYR A 165 -10.85 2.07 -4.74
CA TYR A 165 -9.87 0.98 -4.76
C TYR A 165 -8.54 1.43 -4.14
N LEU A 166 -8.05 2.61 -4.53
CA LEU A 166 -6.80 3.18 -4.01
C LEU A 166 -6.86 3.45 -2.51
N SER A 167 -8.01 3.86 -1.97
CA SER A 167 -8.18 4.00 -0.51
C SER A 167 -7.93 2.67 0.24
N GLY A 168 -8.39 1.55 -0.34
CA GLY A 168 -8.20 0.21 0.20
C GLY A 168 -6.74 -0.24 0.11
N VAL A 169 -6.12 -0.06 -1.07
CA VAL A 169 -4.70 -0.34 -1.30
C VAL A 169 -3.82 0.40 -0.28
N LEU A 170 -3.98 1.73 -0.17
CA LEU A 170 -3.13 2.53 0.73
C LEU A 170 -3.24 2.08 2.19
N ALA A 171 -4.43 1.66 2.64
CA ALA A 171 -4.65 1.18 4.00
C ALA A 171 -4.04 -0.21 4.31
N ARG A 172 -3.62 -0.95 3.28
CA ARG A 172 -2.93 -2.24 3.42
C ARG A 172 -1.44 -2.14 3.14
N GLU A 173 -1.04 -1.21 2.29
CA GLU A 173 0.35 -0.99 1.86
C GLU A 173 1.14 -0.05 2.78
N MET A 174 0.50 0.96 3.40
CA MET A 174 1.17 1.93 4.27
C MET A 174 0.39 2.18 5.56
N SER A 175 1.10 2.51 6.64
CA SER A 175 0.45 2.94 7.87
C SER A 175 -0.18 4.31 7.65
N ALA A 176 -1.44 4.48 8.07
CA ALA A 176 -2.13 5.76 8.01
C ALA A 176 -1.46 6.88 8.83
N SER A 177 -0.54 6.52 9.75
CA SER A 177 0.29 7.46 10.50
C SER A 177 1.45 8.08 9.71
N PHE A 178 1.79 7.55 8.53
CA PHE A 178 2.83 8.12 7.67
C PHE A 178 2.48 9.55 7.23
N SER A 179 3.51 10.30 6.84
CA SER A 179 3.40 11.69 6.38
C SER A 179 2.44 11.81 5.18
N PRO A 180 1.66 12.90 5.08
CA PRO A 180 0.75 13.13 3.95
C PRO A 180 1.44 13.00 2.59
N GLU A 181 2.65 13.55 2.45
CA GLU A 181 3.47 13.47 1.23
C GLU A 181 3.82 12.02 0.84
N ALA A 182 4.14 11.17 1.82
CA ALA A 182 4.46 9.76 1.55
C ALA A 182 3.21 8.99 1.10
N LEU A 183 2.05 9.26 1.71
CA LEU A 183 0.76 8.68 1.31
C LEU A 183 0.33 9.17 -0.08
N ALA A 184 0.52 10.46 -0.40
CA ALA A 184 0.22 11.04 -1.70
C ALA A 184 1.10 10.43 -2.81
N ALA A 185 2.40 10.27 -2.57
CA ALA A 185 3.30 9.59 -3.50
C ALA A 185 2.84 8.14 -3.78
N GLN A 186 2.46 7.39 -2.73
CA GLN A 186 1.92 6.04 -2.89
C GLN A 186 0.59 6.00 -3.65
N ALA A 187 -0.29 6.99 -3.49
CA ALA A 187 -1.54 7.08 -4.24
C ALA A 187 -1.29 7.17 -5.76
N VAL A 188 -0.39 8.06 -6.19
CA VAL A 188 -0.02 8.21 -7.61
C VAL A 188 0.68 6.95 -8.14
N ALA A 189 1.61 6.36 -7.39
CA ALA A 189 2.28 5.12 -7.78
C ALA A 189 1.28 3.96 -7.93
N ALA A 190 0.38 3.78 -6.96
CA ALA A 190 -0.66 2.76 -7.00
C ALA A 190 -1.66 2.97 -8.14
N ARG A 191 -2.08 4.23 -8.42
CA ARG A 191 -2.97 4.57 -9.54
C ARG A 191 -2.32 4.24 -10.88
N SER A 192 -1.04 4.54 -11.03
CA SER A 192 -0.27 4.23 -12.24
C SER A 192 -0.13 2.72 -12.44
N TYR A 193 0.23 1.99 -11.38
CA TYR A 193 0.33 0.53 -11.40
C TYR A 193 -0.98 -0.14 -11.84
N VAL A 194 -2.12 0.22 -11.24
CA VAL A 194 -3.39 -0.44 -11.54
C VAL A 194 -3.86 -0.12 -12.95
N LEU A 195 -3.73 1.12 -13.43
CA LEU A 195 -4.16 1.51 -14.79
C LEU A 195 -3.37 0.79 -15.89
N GLU A 196 -2.04 0.68 -15.77
CA GLU A 196 -1.24 -0.11 -16.71
C GLU A 196 -1.48 -1.62 -16.53
N SER A 197 -1.83 -2.08 -15.33
CA SER A 197 -2.24 -3.48 -15.12
C SER A 197 -3.59 -3.79 -15.78
N MET A 198 -4.57 -2.88 -15.74
CA MET A 198 -5.85 -3.01 -16.46
C MET A 198 -5.61 -3.15 -17.97
N ARG A 199 -4.76 -2.29 -18.56
CA ARG A 199 -4.40 -2.36 -19.99
C ARG A 199 -3.81 -3.72 -20.36
N ARG A 200 -2.94 -4.28 -19.52
CA ARG A 200 -2.32 -5.61 -19.72
C ARG A 200 -3.26 -6.80 -19.42
N SER A 201 -4.52 -6.56 -19.07
CA SER A 201 -5.45 -7.57 -18.53
C SER A 201 -6.80 -7.64 -19.24
N GLN A 202 -6.92 -7.03 -20.43
CA GLN A 202 -8.15 -7.04 -21.23
C GLN A 202 -8.70 -8.47 -21.46
N SER A 203 -7.82 -9.44 -21.72
CA SER A 203 -8.19 -10.86 -21.92
C SER A 203 -8.55 -11.64 -20.64
N ARG A 204 -8.42 -11.02 -19.46
CA ARG A 204 -8.75 -11.63 -18.15
C ARG A 204 -10.08 -11.07 -17.65
N ASP A 205 -10.76 -11.82 -16.79
CA ASP A 205 -11.98 -11.38 -16.13
C ASP A 205 -11.73 -10.57 -14.83
N TYR A 206 -10.48 -10.31 -14.51
CA TYR A 206 -10.02 -9.39 -13.47
C TYR A 206 -8.73 -8.70 -13.91
N ASP A 207 -8.48 -7.49 -13.40
CA ASP A 207 -7.32 -6.67 -13.73
C ASP A 207 -6.13 -6.98 -12.82
N VAL A 208 -6.41 -7.13 -11.52
CA VAL A 208 -5.41 -7.28 -10.46
C VAL A 208 -5.82 -8.34 -9.44
N PHE A 209 -4.84 -8.95 -8.78
CA PHE A 209 -5.08 -9.75 -7.57
C PHE A 209 -5.19 -8.84 -6.34
N GLY A 210 -6.04 -9.16 -5.37
CA GLY A 210 -6.13 -8.45 -4.08
C GLY A 210 -5.00 -8.77 -3.09
N ASP A 211 -3.89 -9.34 -3.57
CA ASP A 211 -2.76 -9.80 -2.75
C ASP A 211 -1.40 -9.38 -3.34
N GLN A 212 -0.31 -9.85 -2.74
CA GLN A 212 1.08 -9.51 -3.08
C GLN A 212 1.49 -9.84 -4.54
N ARG A 213 0.66 -10.56 -5.32
CA ARG A 213 0.85 -10.73 -6.78
C ARG A 213 0.48 -9.49 -7.58
N SER A 214 -0.21 -8.52 -6.98
CA SER A 214 -0.46 -7.20 -7.55
C SER A 214 -0.36 -6.12 -6.48
N GLN A 215 -1.45 -5.84 -5.77
CA GLN A 215 -1.50 -4.86 -4.68
C GLN A 215 -2.46 -5.39 -3.62
N VAL A 216 -2.12 -5.24 -2.34
CA VAL A 216 -2.96 -5.80 -1.28
C VAL A 216 -4.26 -5.00 -1.16
N PHE A 217 -5.41 -5.65 -1.40
CA PHE A 217 -6.73 -5.04 -1.32
C PHE A 217 -7.70 -5.99 -0.63
N SER A 218 -8.33 -5.51 0.46
CA SER A 218 -9.28 -6.27 1.27
C SER A 218 -10.49 -5.42 1.66
N GLY A 219 -10.99 -4.65 0.69
CA GLY A 219 -12.01 -3.60 0.91
C GLY A 219 -11.42 -2.19 0.91
N ILE A 220 -12.32 -1.20 0.81
CA ILE A 220 -12.01 0.24 0.83
C ILE A 220 -11.52 0.69 2.22
N SER A 221 -10.99 1.91 2.30
CA SER A 221 -10.71 2.56 3.59
C SER A 221 -11.51 3.85 3.76
N LYS A 222 -12.04 4.04 4.96
CA LYS A 222 -12.67 5.30 5.40
C LYS A 222 -11.71 6.21 6.17
N HIS A 223 -10.43 5.85 6.29
CA HIS A 223 -9.50 6.57 7.15
C HIS A 223 -9.21 7.99 6.60
N PRO A 224 -9.48 9.09 7.35
CA PRO A 224 -9.44 10.45 6.82
C PRO A 224 -8.11 10.84 6.16
N ARG A 225 -6.97 10.48 6.78
CA ARG A 225 -5.62 10.76 6.21
C ARG A 225 -5.39 10.07 4.85
N ILE A 226 -5.96 8.89 4.64
CA ILE A 226 -5.82 8.13 3.38
C ILE A 226 -6.72 8.76 2.32
N LEU A 227 -7.98 9.05 2.67
CA LEU A 227 -8.92 9.72 1.76
C LEU A 227 -8.40 11.08 1.30
N ARG A 228 -7.77 11.87 2.19
CA ARG A 228 -7.10 13.13 1.82
C ARG A 228 -5.93 12.92 0.85
N ALA A 229 -5.08 11.91 1.05
CA ALA A 229 -3.97 11.63 0.15
C ALA A 229 -4.42 11.15 -1.25
N VAL A 230 -5.48 10.35 -1.32
CA VAL A 230 -6.10 9.92 -2.58
C VAL A 230 -6.74 11.12 -3.30
N ALA A 231 -7.54 11.93 -2.58
CA ALA A 231 -8.20 13.12 -3.12
C ALA A 231 -7.21 14.20 -3.61
N ALA A 232 -6.16 14.49 -2.84
CA ALA A 232 -5.13 15.48 -3.19
C ALA A 232 -4.32 15.12 -4.45
N THR A 233 -4.37 13.85 -4.86
CA THR A 233 -3.66 13.34 -6.04
C THR A 233 -4.61 12.78 -7.11
N GLN A 234 -5.91 13.06 -7.00
CA GLN A 234 -6.95 12.39 -7.79
C GLN A 234 -6.66 12.48 -9.30
N GLY A 235 -6.75 11.34 -9.99
CA GLY A 235 -6.50 11.26 -11.43
C GLY A 235 -5.03 11.43 -11.89
N LEU A 236 -4.09 11.83 -11.03
CA LEU A 236 -2.68 11.96 -11.41
C LEU A 236 -1.97 10.61 -11.48
N VAL A 237 -1.16 10.43 -12.52
CA VAL A 237 -0.38 9.22 -12.81
C VAL A 237 1.07 9.57 -13.18
N LEU A 238 1.93 8.57 -13.14
CA LEU A 238 3.28 8.59 -13.68
C LEU A 238 3.26 8.14 -15.13
N LYS A 239 3.82 8.95 -16.04
CA LYS A 239 4.03 8.58 -17.44
C LYS A 239 5.50 8.71 -17.86
N GLN A 240 6.00 7.73 -18.61
CA GLN A 240 7.32 7.76 -19.23
C GLN A 240 7.16 7.34 -20.70
N ASN A 241 7.85 8.02 -21.62
CA ASN A 241 7.76 7.76 -23.06
C ASN A 241 6.30 7.69 -23.59
N GLY A 242 5.47 8.62 -23.11
CA GLY A 242 4.04 8.73 -23.47
C GLY A 242 3.11 7.68 -22.83
N ARG A 243 3.62 6.64 -22.18
CA ARG A 243 2.84 5.54 -21.60
C ARG A 243 2.77 5.63 -20.07
N ILE A 244 1.70 5.13 -19.48
CA ILE A 244 1.55 5.03 -18.01
C ILE A 244 2.56 4.01 -17.49
N LEU A 245 3.32 4.40 -16.46
CA LEU A 245 4.24 3.49 -15.81
C LEU A 245 3.47 2.48 -14.97
N ARG A 246 3.84 1.20 -15.12
CA ARG A 246 3.55 0.17 -14.12
C ARG A 246 4.44 0.40 -12.89
N ALA A 247 4.15 1.45 -12.14
CA ALA A 247 4.97 1.96 -11.07
C ALA A 247 5.02 0.97 -9.90
N TYR A 248 6.00 0.05 -9.93
CA TYR A 248 6.27 -0.88 -8.84
C TYR A 248 6.69 -0.09 -7.58
N TYR A 249 6.40 -0.64 -6.42
CA TYR A 249 6.77 -0.09 -5.12
C TYR A 249 6.91 -1.23 -4.11
N SER A 250 7.65 -1.00 -3.03
CA SER A 250 7.83 -2.01 -1.97
C SER A 250 8.19 -1.39 -0.62
N SER A 251 8.04 -2.15 0.47
CA SER A 251 8.22 -1.67 1.84
C SER A 251 9.56 -0.98 2.07
N THR A 252 10.67 -1.71 1.93
CA THR A 252 12.00 -1.21 2.27
C THR A 252 13.01 -1.67 1.22
N CYS A 253 13.66 -0.77 0.48
CA CYS A 253 14.63 -1.18 -0.55
C CYS A 253 16.00 -1.61 0.04
N GLY A 254 16.34 -1.17 1.25
CA GLY A 254 17.64 -1.46 1.88
C GLY A 254 18.75 -0.51 1.39
N GLY A 255 18.46 0.78 1.25
CA GLY A 255 19.45 1.83 0.97
C GLY A 255 19.64 2.17 -0.51
N ARG A 256 19.16 1.31 -1.43
CA ARG A 256 19.15 1.55 -2.89
C ARG A 256 18.06 0.69 -3.55
N THR A 257 17.41 1.15 -4.60
CA THR A 257 16.42 0.32 -5.34
C THR A 257 17.11 -0.64 -6.30
N ARG A 258 16.43 -1.71 -6.76
CA ARG A 258 16.85 -2.46 -7.96
C ARG A 258 16.39 -1.72 -9.21
N ASP A 259 17.18 -1.87 -10.26
CA ASP A 259 16.73 -1.59 -11.60
C ASP A 259 15.59 -2.55 -11.99
N ALA A 260 14.51 -2.02 -12.56
CA ALA A 260 13.38 -2.84 -12.96
C ALA A 260 13.66 -3.69 -14.20
N HIS A 261 14.51 -3.23 -15.13
CA HIS A 261 14.85 -3.98 -16.34
C HIS A 261 15.57 -5.30 -16.01
N GLU A 262 16.44 -5.29 -15.00
CA GLU A 262 17.18 -6.48 -14.55
C GLU A 262 16.30 -7.59 -13.91
N CYS A 263 15.11 -7.26 -13.39
CA CYS A 263 14.37 -8.19 -12.52
C CYS A 263 12.84 -8.22 -12.66
N MET A 264 12.25 -7.35 -13.47
CA MET A 264 10.81 -7.33 -13.74
C MET A 264 10.56 -7.68 -15.21
N ARG A 265 9.53 -8.49 -15.46
CA ARG A 265 9.14 -8.85 -16.84
C ARG A 265 8.58 -7.64 -17.58
N ASP A 266 8.93 -7.57 -18.86
CA ASP A 266 8.39 -6.62 -19.85
C ASP A 266 8.57 -5.14 -19.46
N VAL A 267 9.71 -4.82 -18.84
CA VAL A 267 10.14 -3.46 -18.50
C VAL A 267 11.28 -3.03 -19.43
N PRO A 268 11.13 -1.95 -20.22
CA PRO A 268 12.21 -1.41 -21.04
C PRO A 268 13.40 -0.92 -20.20
N GLU A 269 14.59 -0.90 -20.82
CA GLU A 269 15.78 -0.30 -20.23
C GLU A 269 15.53 1.20 -19.89
N GLY A 270 16.12 1.68 -18.80
CA GLY A 270 15.92 3.05 -18.31
C GLY A 270 14.57 3.33 -17.65
N THR A 271 13.65 2.35 -17.58
CA THR A 271 12.42 2.45 -16.80
C THR A 271 12.63 1.97 -15.37
N MET A 272 12.37 2.83 -14.37
CA MET A 272 12.60 2.55 -12.94
C MET A 272 14.04 2.05 -12.65
N PRO A 273 15.08 2.85 -12.97
CA PRO A 273 16.45 2.46 -12.70
C PRO A 273 16.80 2.43 -11.21
N SER A 274 17.96 1.87 -10.88
CA SER A 274 18.47 1.80 -9.50
C SER A 274 18.87 3.19 -8.95
N VAL A 275 18.20 3.65 -7.88
CA VAL A 275 18.43 4.94 -7.21
C VAL A 275 18.80 4.76 -5.73
N GLU A 276 19.68 5.62 -5.20
CA GLU A 276 20.04 5.65 -3.77
C GLU A 276 18.83 6.02 -2.90
N CYS A 277 18.68 5.42 -1.71
CA CYS A 277 17.56 5.67 -0.82
C CYS A 277 18.04 5.89 0.63
N ARG A 278 18.34 7.15 0.98
CA ARG A 278 18.70 7.53 2.37
C ARG A 278 17.49 7.51 3.30
N GLY A 279 16.29 7.82 2.77
CA GLY A 279 15.06 7.88 3.55
C GLY A 279 14.77 6.59 4.34
N CYS A 280 14.99 5.40 3.76
CA CYS A 280 14.67 4.16 4.45
C CYS A 280 15.68 3.77 5.55
N ILE A 281 16.88 4.37 5.54
CA ILE A 281 17.90 4.14 6.57
C ILE A 281 17.42 4.74 7.92
N ILE A 282 16.77 5.91 7.87
CA ILE A 282 16.33 6.65 9.07
C ILE A 282 14.92 6.25 9.55
N SER A 283 14.08 5.68 8.70
CA SER A 283 12.66 5.43 9.00
C SER A 283 12.31 3.96 9.21
N ALA A 284 12.97 3.03 8.51
CA ALA A 284 12.53 1.64 8.46
C ALA A 284 13.11 0.81 9.61
N LYS A 285 12.24 0.42 10.56
CA LYS A 285 12.60 -0.62 11.56
C LYS A 285 13.01 -1.96 10.91
N THR A 286 12.55 -2.21 9.70
CA THR A 286 12.88 -3.36 8.85
C THR A 286 14.09 -3.14 7.93
N TYR A 287 14.92 -2.11 8.18
CA TYR A 287 16.08 -1.81 7.34
C TYR A 287 17.06 -2.97 7.24
N ARG A 288 17.39 -3.64 8.35
CA ARG A 288 18.19 -4.88 8.39
C ARG A 288 17.36 -6.06 8.87
N TRP A 289 17.77 -7.26 8.51
CA TRP A 289 17.19 -8.50 8.99
C TRP A 289 18.22 -9.63 9.04
N THR A 290 17.93 -10.61 9.88
CA THR A 290 18.62 -11.90 9.92
C THR A 290 17.61 -13.02 9.78
N ARG A 291 18.06 -14.19 9.33
CA ARG A 291 17.25 -15.41 9.26
C ARG A 291 18.12 -16.62 9.57
N GLN A 292 17.82 -17.30 10.68
CA GLN A 292 18.29 -18.67 10.91
C GLN A 292 17.66 -19.58 9.85
N ILE A 293 18.47 -20.42 9.21
CA ILE A 293 18.04 -21.36 8.18
C ILE A 293 18.01 -22.76 8.80
N ALA A 294 16.87 -23.43 8.67
CA ALA A 294 16.70 -24.79 9.18
C ALA A 294 17.46 -25.81 8.31
N ALA A 295 17.66 -27.04 8.79
CA ALA A 295 18.44 -28.03 8.04
C ALA A 295 17.70 -28.47 6.76
N GLU A 296 16.38 -28.60 6.87
CA GLU A 296 15.44 -28.95 5.82
C GLU A 296 15.30 -27.88 4.72
N ASP A 297 15.46 -26.59 5.05
CA ASP A 297 15.35 -25.48 4.10
C ASP A 297 16.39 -25.59 2.95
N TRP A 298 17.54 -26.22 3.20
CA TRP A 298 18.58 -26.44 2.19
C TRP A 298 18.14 -27.40 1.06
N SER A 299 17.24 -28.33 1.35
CA SER A 299 16.68 -29.25 0.35
C SER A 299 15.90 -28.50 -0.74
N LEU A 300 15.24 -27.39 -0.39
CA LEU A 300 14.51 -26.53 -1.34
C LEU A 300 15.44 -25.87 -2.37
N LEU A 301 16.72 -25.76 -2.07
CA LEU A 301 17.74 -25.28 -3.00
C LEU A 301 18.36 -26.38 -3.86
N GLY A 302 18.17 -27.65 -3.49
CA GLY A 302 18.82 -28.82 -4.08
C GLY A 302 20.07 -29.31 -3.33
N LEU A 303 20.26 -28.90 -2.06
CA LEU A 303 21.40 -29.30 -1.23
C LEU A 303 20.97 -30.34 -0.19
N ALA A 304 21.72 -31.43 -0.08
CA ALA A 304 21.45 -32.51 0.89
C ALA A 304 21.82 -32.15 2.35
N ALA A 305 22.60 -31.08 2.55
CA ALA A 305 23.06 -30.61 3.86
C ALA A 305 23.40 -29.10 3.79
N PRO A 306 23.54 -28.41 4.93
CA PRO A 306 23.95 -27.00 4.96
C PRO A 306 25.30 -26.77 4.24
N PRO A 307 25.44 -25.70 3.43
CA PRO A 307 26.65 -25.47 2.66
C PRO A 307 27.85 -25.18 3.56
N THR A 308 28.99 -25.83 3.27
CA THR A 308 30.29 -25.58 3.89
C THR A 308 31.02 -24.40 3.24
N SER A 309 30.73 -24.09 1.97
CA SER A 309 31.29 -22.95 1.26
C SER A 309 30.22 -22.19 0.46
N VAL A 310 30.43 -20.88 0.34
CA VAL A 310 29.64 -19.93 -0.45
C VAL A 310 30.60 -19.13 -1.30
N GLN A 311 30.47 -19.22 -2.62
CA GLN A 311 31.20 -18.38 -3.56
C GLN A 311 30.22 -17.41 -4.22
N LEU A 312 30.42 -16.11 -4.05
CA LEU A 312 29.72 -15.09 -4.82
C LEU A 312 30.25 -15.11 -6.25
N LEU A 313 29.38 -15.40 -7.23
CA LEU A 313 29.72 -15.43 -8.65
C LEU A 313 29.42 -14.10 -9.33
N GLU A 314 28.34 -13.43 -8.92
CA GLU A 314 27.91 -12.15 -9.48
C GLU A 314 27.20 -11.31 -8.41
N GLN A 315 27.59 -10.06 -8.31
CA GLN A 315 26.94 -9.02 -7.51
C GLN A 315 26.16 -8.10 -8.46
N SER A 316 24.99 -7.59 -8.04
CA SER A 316 24.23 -6.64 -8.85
C SER A 316 24.86 -5.24 -8.82
N GLY A 317 24.42 -4.35 -9.73
CA GLY A 317 24.77 -2.93 -9.73
C GLY A 317 24.29 -2.13 -8.50
N ARG A 318 23.54 -2.73 -7.57
CA ARG A 318 23.25 -2.13 -6.25
C ARG A 318 24.01 -2.76 -5.10
N GLY A 319 24.60 -3.95 -5.26
CA GLY A 319 25.47 -4.60 -4.27
C GLY A 319 24.90 -5.84 -3.58
N ASP A 320 23.71 -6.32 -3.93
CA ASP A 320 23.20 -7.62 -3.45
C ASP A 320 23.70 -8.81 -4.29
N TRP A 321 23.66 -9.99 -3.68
CA TRP A 321 24.07 -11.24 -4.33
C TRP A 321 23.11 -11.61 -5.47
N LYS A 322 23.59 -11.55 -6.72
CA LYS A 322 22.81 -11.88 -7.93
C LYS A 322 22.92 -13.37 -8.27
N ARG A 323 24.13 -13.93 -8.28
CA ARG A 323 24.40 -15.38 -8.43
C ARG A 323 25.48 -15.86 -7.47
N LEU A 324 25.27 -17.05 -6.91
CA LEU A 324 26.15 -17.72 -5.95
C LEU A 324 26.34 -19.18 -6.32
N ARG A 325 27.47 -19.76 -5.95
CA ARG A 325 27.71 -21.20 -5.91
C ARG A 325 27.77 -21.65 -4.45
N LEU A 326 26.95 -22.64 -4.10
CA LEU A 326 26.88 -23.24 -2.78
C LEU A 326 27.46 -24.65 -2.84
N THR A 327 28.42 -24.96 -1.98
CA THR A 327 29.00 -26.31 -1.86
C THR A 327 28.62 -26.90 -0.51
N ALA A 328 28.03 -28.10 -0.50
CA ALA A 328 27.72 -28.88 0.69
C ALA A 328 28.68 -30.09 0.81
N PRO A 329 28.74 -30.79 1.95
CA PRO A 329 29.58 -31.98 2.12
C PRO A 329 29.23 -33.16 1.20
N ILE A 330 27.99 -33.21 0.70
CA ILE A 330 27.45 -34.31 -0.11
C ILE A 330 26.72 -33.71 -1.32
N GLY A 331 26.98 -34.27 -2.51
CA GLY A 331 26.40 -33.83 -3.78
C GLY A 331 27.26 -32.78 -4.52
N PRO A 332 26.91 -32.45 -5.77
CA PRO A 332 27.61 -31.44 -6.55
C PRO A 332 27.35 -30.03 -6.02
N PRO A 333 28.24 -29.04 -6.29
CA PRO A 333 27.95 -27.64 -6.04
C PRO A 333 26.71 -27.17 -6.79
N VAL A 334 25.88 -26.34 -6.15
CA VAL A 334 24.64 -25.82 -6.73
C VAL A 334 24.76 -24.32 -6.96
N GLU A 335 24.47 -23.88 -8.19
CA GLU A 335 24.33 -22.45 -8.49
C GLU A 335 22.91 -21.97 -8.22
N VAL A 336 22.80 -20.83 -7.52
CA VAL A 336 21.52 -20.22 -7.12
C VAL A 336 21.55 -18.73 -7.33
N SER A 337 20.41 -18.15 -7.73
CA SER A 337 20.23 -16.70 -7.76
C SER A 337 19.74 -16.17 -6.40
N GLY A 338 20.00 -14.89 -6.12
CA GLY A 338 19.46 -14.21 -4.94
C GLY A 338 17.93 -14.24 -4.87
N ASP A 339 17.25 -14.19 -6.03
CA ASP A 339 15.79 -14.32 -6.11
C ASP A 339 15.29 -15.76 -5.87
N LYS A 340 16.06 -16.81 -6.22
CA LYS A 340 15.77 -18.19 -5.79
C LYS A 340 15.92 -18.31 -4.28
N LEU A 341 17.05 -17.86 -3.71
CA LEU A 341 17.28 -17.86 -2.26
C LEU A 341 16.15 -17.16 -1.50
N ARG A 342 15.76 -15.96 -1.94
CA ARG A 342 14.66 -15.21 -1.33
C ARG A 342 13.36 -16.01 -1.31
N ARG A 343 13.00 -16.64 -2.43
CA ARG A 343 11.73 -17.36 -2.58
C ARG A 343 11.72 -18.64 -1.75
N GLU A 344 12.71 -19.51 -1.94
CA GLU A 344 12.72 -20.83 -1.30
C GLU A 344 12.94 -20.71 0.22
N LEU A 345 13.90 -19.88 0.66
CA LEU A 345 14.20 -19.66 2.09
C LEU A 345 13.29 -18.61 2.76
N ARG A 346 12.28 -18.11 2.05
CA ARG A 346 11.27 -17.14 2.53
C ARG A 346 11.88 -15.86 3.14
N LEU A 347 12.95 -15.35 2.53
CA LEU A 347 13.67 -14.17 2.99
C LEU A 347 12.86 -12.88 2.73
N ARG A 348 13.04 -11.88 3.59
CA ARG A 348 12.32 -10.60 3.51
C ARG A 348 12.58 -9.85 2.21
N SER A 349 13.80 -9.92 1.68
CA SER A 349 14.21 -9.32 0.41
C SER A 349 15.24 -10.21 -0.29
N ASN A 350 15.61 -9.86 -1.52
CA ASN A 350 16.75 -10.45 -2.20
C ASN A 350 18.07 -9.69 -1.89
N TRP A 351 18.05 -8.67 -1.02
CA TRP A 351 19.27 -8.02 -0.58
C TRP A 351 19.94 -8.84 0.52
N ILE A 352 20.68 -9.85 0.08
CA ILE A 352 21.53 -10.67 0.92
C ILE A 352 22.93 -10.05 0.96
N GLU A 353 23.50 -9.97 2.16
CA GLU A 353 24.84 -9.42 2.41
C GLU A 353 25.83 -10.51 2.85
N ASP A 354 25.37 -11.51 3.62
CA ASP A 354 26.24 -12.50 4.26
C ASP A 354 25.50 -13.82 4.59
N LEU A 355 26.24 -14.94 4.67
CA LEU A 355 25.81 -16.24 5.20
C LEU A 355 26.87 -16.76 6.16
N ARG A 356 26.58 -16.75 7.48
CA ARG A 356 27.53 -17.18 8.51
C ARG A 356 27.18 -18.55 9.08
N LYS A 357 28.22 -19.30 9.47
CA LYS A 357 28.08 -20.44 10.39
C LYS A 357 27.89 -19.90 11.81
N THR A 358 26.91 -20.45 12.52
CA THR A 358 26.70 -20.25 13.96
C THR A 358 26.75 -21.60 14.67
N GLY A 359 26.80 -21.62 16.02
CA GLY A 359 26.70 -22.86 16.79
C GLY A 359 25.40 -23.63 16.52
N GLU A 360 24.34 -22.91 16.16
CA GLU A 360 23.00 -23.44 15.88
C GLU A 360 22.74 -23.70 14.38
N GLY A 361 23.74 -23.51 13.50
CA GLY A 361 23.65 -23.84 12.08
C GLY A 361 24.15 -22.75 11.12
N ARG A 362 23.22 -22.05 10.46
CA ARG A 362 23.50 -21.02 9.44
C ARG A 362 22.55 -19.83 9.56
N VAL A 363 23.10 -18.61 9.54
CA VAL A 363 22.34 -17.35 9.54
C VAL A 363 22.60 -16.59 8.24
N ILE A 364 21.54 -16.21 7.54
CA ILE A 364 21.59 -15.22 6.47
C ILE A 364 21.39 -13.82 7.06
N TYR A 365 22.22 -12.87 6.62
CA TYR A 365 22.09 -11.45 6.91
C TYR A 365 21.69 -10.69 5.64
N GLY A 366 20.83 -9.69 5.78
CA GLY A 366 20.40 -8.87 4.66
C GLY A 366 19.69 -7.60 5.08
N ARG A 367 19.22 -6.84 4.07
CA ARG A 367 18.55 -5.55 4.26
C ARG A 367 17.29 -5.38 3.42
N GLY A 368 16.41 -4.47 3.83
CA GLY A 368 15.15 -4.21 3.15
C GLY A 368 14.07 -5.30 3.31
N PHE A 369 12.92 -5.07 2.67
CA PHE A 369 11.71 -5.89 2.71
C PHE A 369 10.93 -5.68 1.41
N GLY A 370 10.60 -6.77 0.71
CA GLY A 370 9.94 -6.74 -0.60
C GLY A 370 10.92 -6.89 -1.75
N HIS A 371 10.48 -6.53 -2.96
CA HIS A 371 11.30 -6.66 -4.18
C HIS A 371 12.20 -5.46 -4.45
N GLY A 372 12.08 -4.33 -3.75
CA GLY A 372 13.02 -3.21 -3.82
C GLY A 372 13.04 -2.39 -5.12
N VAL A 373 12.02 -2.48 -5.98
CA VAL A 373 11.95 -1.76 -7.28
C VAL A 373 10.99 -0.58 -7.18
N GLY A 374 11.34 0.54 -7.81
CA GLY A 374 10.55 1.77 -7.78
C GLY A 374 10.44 2.35 -6.35
N LEU A 375 9.27 2.85 -5.98
CA LEU A 375 9.10 3.57 -4.71
C LEU A 375 9.32 2.68 -3.49
N CYS A 376 10.21 3.13 -2.60
CA CYS A 376 10.38 2.55 -1.28
C CYS A 376 9.40 3.22 -0.31
N GLN A 377 8.43 2.50 0.25
CA GLN A 377 7.39 3.06 1.13
C GLN A 377 7.98 3.74 2.37
N TRP A 378 8.87 3.05 3.10
CA TRP A 378 9.60 3.67 4.21
C TRP A 378 10.58 4.75 3.74
N GLY A 379 11.10 4.65 2.52
CA GLY A 379 11.97 5.66 1.94
C GLY A 379 11.24 6.98 1.68
N ALA A 380 10.04 6.91 1.11
CA ALA A 380 9.12 8.03 0.95
C ALA A 380 8.77 8.68 2.30
N GLU A 381 8.49 7.88 3.33
CA GLU A 381 8.30 8.39 4.71
C GLU A 381 9.54 9.11 5.26
N GLY A 382 10.74 8.56 5.02
CA GLY A 382 11.99 9.18 5.45
C GLY A 382 12.23 10.53 4.78
N TYR A 383 12.00 10.63 3.47
CA TYR A 383 12.12 11.88 2.73
C TYR A 383 11.00 12.89 3.10
N ALA A 384 9.77 12.43 3.29
CA ALA A 384 8.67 13.29 3.74
C ALA A 384 8.94 13.91 5.13
N ARG A 385 9.54 13.14 6.06
CA ARG A 385 10.03 13.67 7.35
C ARG A 385 11.17 14.68 7.21
N GLN A 386 11.89 14.67 6.10
CA GLN A 386 12.90 15.67 5.73
C GLN A 386 12.31 16.83 4.93
N GLY A 387 10.98 16.96 4.85
CA GLY A 387 10.29 18.06 4.16
C GLY A 387 10.16 17.89 2.64
N TRP A 388 10.42 16.71 2.08
CA TRP A 388 10.24 16.48 0.64
C TRP A 388 8.76 16.40 0.28
N SER A 389 8.36 17.09 -0.79
CA SER A 389 7.04 16.95 -1.38
C SER A 389 6.84 15.59 -2.04
N TRP A 390 5.59 15.17 -2.18
CA TRP A 390 5.22 13.93 -2.86
C TRP A 390 5.69 13.91 -4.32
N GLN A 391 5.73 15.06 -5.00
CA GLN A 391 6.27 15.18 -6.35
C GLN A 391 7.77 14.89 -6.38
N SER A 392 8.55 15.47 -5.46
CA SER A 392 10.00 15.23 -5.36
C SER A 392 10.33 13.78 -5.01
N ILE A 393 9.53 13.18 -4.11
CA ILE A 393 9.62 11.75 -3.76
C ILE A 393 9.41 10.88 -5.01
N LEU A 394 8.38 11.18 -5.82
CA LEU A 394 8.11 10.43 -7.05
C LEU A 394 9.17 10.62 -8.11
N GLN A 395 9.62 11.85 -8.37
CA GLN A 395 10.67 12.13 -9.35
C GLN A 395 12.00 11.43 -8.99
N HIS A 396 12.28 11.28 -7.70
CA HIS A 396 13.43 10.54 -7.20
C HIS A 396 13.33 9.02 -7.44
N TYR A 397 12.18 8.39 -7.17
CA TYR A 397 11.99 6.94 -7.36
C TYR A 397 11.66 6.52 -8.81
N TYR A 398 11.17 7.46 -9.62
CA TYR A 398 10.78 7.27 -11.00
C TYR A 398 11.44 8.34 -11.90
N PRO A 399 12.79 8.39 -11.97
CA PRO A 399 13.48 9.42 -12.74
C PRO A 399 13.09 9.36 -14.22
N GLY A 400 12.87 10.53 -14.82
CA GLY A 400 12.35 10.65 -16.19
C GLY A 400 10.84 10.42 -16.35
N ALA A 401 10.11 10.04 -15.28
CA ALA A 401 8.65 10.01 -15.31
C ALA A 401 8.06 11.41 -15.09
N LYS A 402 7.02 11.74 -15.86
CA LYS A 402 6.19 12.93 -15.68
C LYS A 402 5.00 12.59 -14.79
N ILE A 403 4.63 13.53 -13.91
CA ILE A 403 3.40 13.47 -13.12
C ILE A 403 2.36 14.28 -13.88
N GLU A 404 1.36 13.62 -14.44
CA GLU A 404 0.36 14.26 -15.30
C GLU A 404 -0.97 13.50 -15.25
N TYR A 405 -2.04 14.12 -15.76
CA TYR A 405 -3.29 13.41 -15.98
C TYR A 405 -3.15 12.45 -17.17
N PRO A 406 -3.75 11.26 -17.12
CA PRO A 406 -3.97 10.49 -18.32
C PRO A 406 -4.99 11.26 -19.19
N GLY A 407 -4.55 11.72 -20.36
CA GLY A 407 -5.44 12.37 -21.33
C GLY A 407 -6.62 11.47 -21.72
N ALA A 408 -7.67 12.07 -22.30
CA ALA A 408 -8.97 11.42 -22.54
C ALA A 408 -8.88 10.02 -23.16
N LYS A 409 -7.88 9.76 -24.02
CA LYS A 409 -7.55 8.45 -24.57
C LYS A 409 -6.79 7.54 -23.59
N ILE A 410 -7.47 7.10 -22.53
CA ILE A 410 -7.40 5.68 -22.15
C ILE A 410 -8.75 5.07 -22.54
N GLU A 411 -8.95 4.96 -23.84
CA GLU A 411 -10.01 4.17 -24.44
C GLU A 411 -9.73 2.68 -24.13
N ARG A 412 -10.79 1.91 -23.85
CA ARG A 412 -10.71 0.46 -23.85
C ARG A 412 -10.95 0.04 -25.29
N ASP A 413 -9.86 -0.17 -26.02
CA ASP A 413 -9.89 -1.01 -27.23
C ASP A 413 -10.37 -2.42 -26.86
#